data_AF-A0A0A0D0R5-F1
#
_entry.id   AF-A0A0A0D0R5-F1
#
_cell.length_a   1.000
_cell.length_b   1.000
_cell.length_c   1.000
_cell.angle_alpha   90.00
_cell.angle_beta   90.00
_cell.angle_gamma   90.00
#
_symmetry.space_group_name_H-M   'P 1'
#
loop_
_entity.id
_entity.type
_entity.pdbx_description
1 polymer ?
#
loop_
_entity_poly.entity_id
_entity_poly.type
_entity_poly.pdbx_seq_one_letter_code
_entity_poly.pdbx_strand_id
1 'polypeptide(L)'
;AAGRLRAFALTAAPAFMVAFAVLMLVKPGLSGAPNIMNLDGPALSAAAEALWRRSQPGVPETVIGTIPEAGTISLYGTARPQVFEDADTALSPWVDPERLLHDGAVYASRREPRPDQPIAGLCPRDIIAYAWPARTALGTPLASRTVWLAVLPGRASPAITCPAP
;
A
#
# COMPACT_ATOMS: atom_id res chain seq x y z
N ALA A 1 50.92 -15.46 -21.92
CA ALA A 1 49.69 -14.65 -21.81
C ALA A 1 48.60 -15.33 -20.95
N ALA A 2 48.33 -16.63 -21.15
CA ALA A 2 47.25 -17.36 -20.44
C ALA A 2 47.34 -17.42 -18.89
N GLY A 3 48.54 -17.44 -18.31
CA GLY A 3 48.73 -17.50 -16.85
C GLY A 3 48.36 -16.22 -16.10
N ARG A 4 48.57 -15.04 -16.71
CA ARG A 4 48.22 -13.75 -16.11
C ARG A 4 46.70 -13.49 -16.13
N LEU A 5 46.02 -13.96 -17.17
CA LEU A 5 44.55 -13.92 -17.28
C LEU A 5 43.87 -14.84 -16.27
N ARG A 6 44.41 -16.04 -16.02
CA ARG A 6 43.90 -16.94 -14.97
C ARG A 6 44.11 -16.38 -13.56
N ALA A 7 45.27 -15.80 -13.27
CA ALA A 7 45.54 -15.17 -11.98
C ALA A 7 44.63 -13.95 -11.74
N PHE A 8 44.39 -13.12 -12.76
CA PHE A 8 43.47 -11.98 -12.66
C PHE A 8 42.02 -12.42 -12.47
N ALA A 9 41.57 -13.48 -13.15
CA ALA A 9 40.23 -14.06 -12.97
C ALA A 9 40.03 -14.67 -11.57
N LEU A 10 41.08 -15.31 -11.00
CA LEU A 10 41.05 -15.91 -9.67
C LEU A 10 41.02 -14.86 -8.53
N THR A 11 41.47 -13.63 -8.77
CA THR A 11 41.42 -12.54 -7.77
C THR A 11 40.26 -11.58 -7.97
N ALA A 12 39.91 -11.27 -9.21
CA ALA A 12 38.85 -10.30 -9.52
C ALA A 12 37.45 -10.87 -9.24
N ALA A 13 37.22 -12.16 -9.50
CA ALA A 13 35.92 -12.80 -9.23
C ALA A 13 35.55 -12.81 -7.73
N PRO A 14 36.41 -13.25 -6.79
CA PRO A 14 36.09 -13.19 -5.37
C PRO A 14 36.02 -11.74 -4.87
N ALA A 15 36.87 -10.82 -5.36
CA ALA A 15 36.78 -9.41 -4.99
C ALA A 15 35.44 -8.78 -5.43
N PHE A 16 34.97 -9.10 -6.64
CA PHE A 16 33.64 -8.68 -7.11
C PHE A 16 32.52 -9.30 -6.29
N MET A 17 32.59 -10.59 -5.96
CA MET A 17 31.59 -11.26 -5.12
C MET A 17 31.52 -10.66 -3.72
N VAL A 18 32.67 -10.34 -3.12
CA VAL A 18 32.74 -9.65 -1.81
C VAL A 18 32.18 -8.24 -1.92
N ALA A 19 32.57 -7.46 -2.94
CA ALA A 19 32.03 -6.11 -3.15
C ALA A 19 30.51 -6.13 -3.38
N PHE A 20 30.02 -7.08 -4.16
CA PHE A 20 28.59 -7.27 -4.42
C PHE A 20 27.83 -7.68 -3.16
N ALA A 21 28.38 -8.62 -2.37
CA ALA A 21 27.80 -9.02 -1.09
C ALA A 21 27.77 -7.84 -0.10
N VAL A 22 28.86 -7.09 0.04
CA VAL A 22 28.90 -5.88 0.87
C VAL A 22 27.86 -4.85 0.42
N LEU A 23 27.73 -4.62 -0.89
CA LEU A 23 26.75 -3.69 -1.43
C LEU A 23 25.31 -4.16 -1.18
N MET A 24 25.05 -5.47 -1.26
CA MET A 24 23.76 -6.09 -0.90
C MET A 24 23.45 -6.02 0.60
N LEU A 25 24.46 -6.05 1.48
CA LEU A 25 24.27 -5.87 2.93
C LEU A 25 24.09 -4.40 3.33
N VAL A 26 24.77 -3.47 2.66
CA VAL A 26 24.77 -2.05 3.03
C VAL A 26 23.60 -1.29 2.41
N LYS A 27 23.18 -1.62 1.18
CA LYS A 27 22.10 -0.93 0.47
C LYS A 27 20.74 -0.94 1.20
N PRO A 28 20.29 -2.04 1.84
CA PRO A 28 19.05 -2.04 2.62
C PRO A 28 19.08 -1.03 3.76
N GLY A 29 20.23 -0.87 4.43
CA GLY A 29 20.40 0.10 5.53
C GLY A 29 20.49 1.55 5.07
N LEU A 30 20.95 1.81 3.84
CA LEU A 30 21.03 3.16 3.26
C LEU A 30 19.75 3.62 2.56
N SER A 31 18.93 2.68 2.05
CA SER A 31 17.80 3.03 1.20
C SER A 31 16.68 3.74 1.93
N GLY A 32 16.59 3.64 3.26
CA GLY A 32 15.49 4.20 4.06
C GLY A 32 14.10 3.68 3.68
N ALA A 33 14.00 2.82 2.67
CA ALA A 33 12.78 2.24 2.18
C ALA A 33 12.39 1.10 3.13
N PRO A 34 11.14 1.08 3.63
CA PRO A 34 10.69 0.02 4.52
C PRO A 34 10.83 -1.33 3.82
N ASN A 35 11.57 -2.25 4.44
CA ASN A 35 11.67 -3.63 3.97
C ASN A 35 10.27 -4.26 4.04
N ILE A 36 9.75 -4.72 2.90
CA ILE A 36 8.41 -5.31 2.77
C ILE A 36 8.22 -6.50 3.75
N MET A 37 9.31 -7.19 4.12
CA MET A 37 9.30 -8.30 5.08
C MET A 37 9.03 -7.88 6.54
N ASN A 38 9.10 -6.59 6.89
CA ASN A 38 8.80 -6.07 8.24
C ASN A 38 7.46 -5.32 8.30
N LEU A 39 6.64 -5.45 7.25
CA LEU A 39 5.33 -4.82 7.18
C LEU A 39 4.32 -5.63 8.00
N ASP A 40 3.77 -5.02 9.05
CA ASP A 40 2.72 -5.61 9.89
C ASP A 40 1.37 -5.57 9.14
N GLY A 41 1.25 -6.41 8.12
CA GLY A 41 0.09 -6.47 7.23
C GLY A 41 -1.23 -6.77 7.94
N PRO A 42 -1.27 -7.70 8.91
CA PRO A 42 -2.46 -7.92 9.74
C PRO A 42 -2.92 -6.66 10.47
N ALA A 43 -2.00 -5.86 11.01
CA ALA A 43 -2.37 -4.63 11.73
C ALA A 43 -3.00 -3.56 10.81
N LEU A 44 -2.45 -3.34 9.61
CA LEU A 44 -3.05 -2.41 8.64
C LEU A 44 -4.44 -2.87 8.21
N SER A 45 -4.59 -4.17 7.93
CA SER A 45 -5.86 -4.74 7.48
C SER A 45 -6.92 -4.67 8.57
N ALA A 46 -6.56 -4.98 9.82
CA ALA A 46 -7.45 -4.84 10.97
C ALA A 46 -7.87 -3.38 11.18
N ALA A 47 -6.96 -2.42 10.99
CA ALA A 47 -7.28 -0.99 11.08
C ALA A 47 -8.25 -0.55 9.97
N ALA A 48 -8.03 -0.98 8.73
CA ALA A 48 -8.91 -0.70 7.60
C ALA A 48 -10.32 -1.29 7.80
N GLU A 49 -10.43 -2.53 8.28
CA GLU A 49 -11.73 -3.14 8.58
C GLU A 49 -12.42 -2.49 9.77
N ALA A 50 -11.68 -2.16 10.83
CA ALA A 50 -12.24 -1.45 11.97
C ALA A 50 -12.74 -0.06 11.57
N LEU A 51 -12.06 0.60 10.63
CA LEU A 51 -12.53 1.84 10.04
C LEU A 51 -13.84 1.63 9.28
N TRP A 52 -13.93 0.65 8.40
CA TRP A 52 -15.16 0.33 7.65
C TRP A 52 -16.34 0.02 8.58
N ARG A 53 -16.17 -0.91 9.53
CA ARG A 53 -17.23 -1.37 10.44
C ARG A 53 -17.83 -0.26 11.31
N ARG A 54 -17.12 0.86 11.51
CA ARG A 54 -17.65 2.01 12.25
C ARG A 54 -18.69 2.80 11.47
N SER A 55 -18.63 2.75 10.14
CA SER A 55 -19.38 3.67 9.28
C SER A 55 -20.27 2.97 8.26
N GLN A 56 -19.99 1.70 7.95
CA GLN A 56 -20.72 0.91 6.95
C GLN A 56 -21.08 -0.47 7.49
N PRO A 57 -22.25 -1.01 7.11
CA PRO A 57 -22.57 -2.40 7.37
C PRO A 57 -21.67 -3.34 6.55
N GLY A 58 -21.52 -4.58 7.00
CA GLY A 58 -20.80 -5.63 6.27
C GLY A 58 -19.28 -5.43 6.22
N VAL A 59 -18.68 -5.87 5.12
CA VAL A 59 -17.24 -5.83 4.86
C VAL A 59 -16.97 -5.16 3.51
N PRO A 60 -15.86 -4.44 3.34
CA PRO A 60 -15.56 -3.80 2.07
C PRO A 60 -15.15 -4.85 1.04
N GLU A 61 -15.75 -4.80 -0.15
CA GLU A 61 -15.39 -5.70 -1.26
C GLU A 61 -14.23 -5.17 -2.11
N THR A 62 -13.96 -3.86 -2.04
CA THR A 62 -12.90 -3.20 -2.80
C THR A 62 -12.03 -2.32 -1.90
N VAL A 63 -10.72 -2.30 -2.18
CA VAL A 63 -9.76 -1.36 -1.60
C VAL A 63 -9.11 -0.54 -2.71
N ILE A 64 -9.22 0.78 -2.64
CA ILE A 64 -8.60 1.72 -3.57
C ILE A 64 -7.28 2.24 -2.98
N GLY A 65 -6.22 2.24 -3.79
CA GLY A 65 -4.98 2.92 -3.43
C GLY A 65 -3.75 2.33 -4.07
N THR A 66 -2.59 2.59 -3.47
CA THR A 66 -1.28 2.14 -3.98
C THR A 66 -1.03 0.68 -3.63
N ILE A 67 -0.34 -0.08 -4.50
CA ILE A 67 -0.14 -1.53 -4.32
C ILE A 67 0.36 -1.94 -2.93
N PRO A 68 1.39 -1.30 -2.32
CA PRO A 68 1.91 -1.78 -1.05
C PRO A 68 0.85 -1.77 0.07
N GLU A 69 0.04 -0.73 0.14
CA GLU A 69 -1.00 -0.57 1.16
C GLU A 69 -2.28 -1.34 0.80
N ALA A 70 -2.82 -1.13 -0.40
CA ALA A 70 -4.05 -1.77 -0.85
C ALA A 70 -3.87 -3.29 -1.02
N GLY A 71 -2.74 -3.72 -1.57
CA GLY A 71 -2.38 -5.13 -1.70
C GLY A 71 -2.19 -5.82 -0.35
N THR A 72 -1.66 -5.12 0.65
CA THR A 72 -1.60 -5.64 2.03
C THR A 72 -2.99 -5.91 2.58
N ILE A 73 -3.91 -4.95 2.44
CA ILE A 73 -5.29 -5.10 2.92
C ILE A 73 -6.02 -6.23 2.18
N SER A 74 -5.82 -6.35 0.87
CA SER A 74 -6.36 -7.45 0.07
C SER A 74 -5.84 -8.81 0.53
N LEU A 75 -4.54 -8.91 0.87
CA LEU A 75 -3.90 -10.16 1.25
C LEU A 75 -4.27 -10.63 2.66
N TYR A 76 -4.32 -9.69 3.63
CA TYR A 76 -4.46 -9.99 5.05
C TYR A 76 -5.86 -9.69 5.62
N GLY A 77 -6.70 -8.95 4.88
CA GLY A 77 -8.09 -8.68 5.26
C GLY A 77 -8.93 -9.96 5.24
N THR A 78 -9.88 -10.04 6.16
CA THR A 78 -10.81 -11.18 6.32
C THR A 78 -11.66 -11.40 5.07
N ALA A 79 -12.14 -10.32 4.46
CA ALA A 79 -12.97 -10.34 3.25
C ALA A 79 -12.16 -10.43 1.95
N ARG A 80 -10.83 -10.24 2.01
CA ARG A 80 -9.91 -10.20 0.86
C ARG A 80 -10.43 -9.30 -0.29
N PRO A 81 -10.60 -7.99 -0.03
CA PRO A 81 -11.14 -7.08 -1.03
C PRO A 81 -10.29 -7.06 -2.30
N GLN A 82 -10.93 -6.79 -3.44
CA GLN A 82 -10.24 -6.55 -4.70
C GLN A 82 -9.44 -5.26 -4.61
N VAL A 83 -8.23 -5.25 -5.17
CA VAL A 83 -7.44 -4.02 -5.29
C VAL A 83 -7.92 -3.26 -6.52
N PHE A 84 -8.27 -1.99 -6.32
CA PHE A 84 -8.46 -1.02 -7.39
C PHE A 84 -7.31 -0.02 -7.34
N GLU A 85 -6.24 -0.35 -8.05
CA GLU A 85 -4.98 0.39 -8.00
C GLU A 85 -5.16 1.81 -8.52
N ASP A 86 -4.89 2.78 -7.65
CA ASP A 86 -4.95 4.22 -7.94
C ASP A 86 -6.25 4.70 -8.61
N ALA A 87 -7.34 3.96 -8.47
CA ALA A 87 -8.62 4.18 -9.15
C ALA A 87 -8.51 4.16 -10.70
N ASP A 88 -7.59 3.38 -11.26
CA ASP A 88 -7.38 3.25 -12.70
C ASP A 88 -7.83 1.88 -13.24
N THR A 89 -8.85 1.89 -14.11
CA THR A 89 -9.39 0.66 -14.73
C THR A 89 -8.41 -0.02 -15.68
N ALA A 90 -7.40 0.69 -16.18
CA ALA A 90 -6.34 0.08 -16.98
C ALA A 90 -5.40 -0.78 -16.12
N LEU A 91 -5.19 -0.40 -14.85
CA LEU A 91 -4.37 -1.14 -13.89
C LEU A 91 -5.15 -2.26 -13.20
N SER A 92 -6.46 -2.08 -13.01
CA SER A 92 -7.34 -3.07 -12.36
C SER A 92 -8.59 -3.37 -13.19
N PRO A 93 -8.45 -4.01 -14.36
CA PRO A 93 -9.57 -4.28 -15.28
C PRO A 93 -10.62 -5.28 -14.74
N TRP A 94 -10.32 -5.96 -13.63
CA TRP A 94 -11.24 -6.87 -12.95
C TRP A 94 -12.24 -6.15 -12.03
N VAL A 95 -12.02 -4.87 -11.69
CA VAL A 95 -12.91 -4.08 -10.85
C VAL A 95 -14.03 -3.49 -11.71
N ASP A 96 -15.27 -3.79 -11.35
CA ASP A 96 -16.46 -3.20 -11.98
C ASP A 96 -16.76 -1.82 -11.37
N PRO A 97 -16.66 -0.72 -12.13
CA PRO A 97 -16.90 0.63 -11.62
C PRO A 97 -18.33 0.86 -11.12
N GLU A 98 -19.34 0.25 -11.72
CA GLU A 98 -20.72 0.44 -11.28
C GLU A 98 -20.97 -0.26 -9.94
N ARG A 99 -20.43 -1.47 -9.79
CA ARG A 99 -20.46 -2.18 -8.51
C ARG A 99 -19.70 -1.42 -7.42
N LEU A 100 -18.52 -0.90 -7.74
CA LEU A 100 -17.76 -0.03 -6.83
C LEU A 100 -18.57 1.18 -6.35
N LEU A 101 -19.27 1.87 -7.27
CA LEU A 101 -20.09 3.02 -6.93
C LEU A 101 -21.29 2.65 -6.06
N HIS A 102 -21.82 1.43 -6.21
CA HIS A 102 -22.92 0.91 -5.40
C HIS A 102 -22.46 0.51 -4.00
N ASP A 103 -21.42 -0.32 -3.89
CA ASP A 103 -20.98 -0.98 -2.66
C ASP A 103 -20.02 -0.11 -1.83
N GLY A 104 -19.23 0.73 -2.51
CA GLY A 104 -18.16 1.51 -1.91
C GLY A 104 -16.84 0.75 -1.80
N ALA A 105 -15.88 1.38 -1.14
CA ALA A 105 -14.53 0.88 -0.95
C ALA A 105 -13.88 1.43 0.32
N VAL A 106 -12.79 0.79 0.73
CA VAL A 106 -11.82 1.42 1.64
C VAL A 106 -10.71 2.06 0.82
N TYR A 107 -10.30 3.27 1.17
CA TYR A 107 -9.09 3.87 0.64
C TYR A 107 -7.88 3.53 1.51
N ALA A 108 -6.76 3.19 0.89
CA ALA A 108 -5.48 2.98 1.57
C ALA A 108 -4.29 3.40 0.69
N SER A 109 -3.69 4.54 0.99
CA SER A 109 -2.49 5.00 0.28
C SER A 109 -1.66 5.94 1.14
N ARG A 110 -0.42 6.20 0.74
CA ARG A 110 0.42 7.25 1.33
C ARG A 110 0.00 8.66 0.93
N ARG A 111 -0.84 8.79 -0.09
CA ARG A 111 -1.41 10.07 -0.52
C ARG A 111 -2.59 10.42 0.37
N GLU A 112 -2.57 11.60 0.97
CA GLU A 112 -3.69 12.10 1.79
C GLU A 112 -4.91 12.32 0.89
N PRO A 113 -6.05 11.67 1.17
CA PRO A 113 -7.29 11.91 0.44
C PRO A 113 -7.87 13.25 0.85
N ARG A 114 -8.36 14.03 -0.11
CA ARG A 114 -8.99 15.32 0.17
C ARG A 114 -10.51 15.15 0.26
N PRO A 115 -11.19 15.64 1.31
CA PRO A 115 -12.65 15.51 1.47
C PRO A 115 -13.48 16.07 0.31
N ASP A 116 -12.96 17.08 -0.39
CA ASP A 116 -13.56 17.77 -1.52
C ASP A 116 -13.22 17.13 -2.88
N GLN A 117 -12.36 16.11 -2.92
CA GLN A 117 -11.96 15.45 -4.16
C GLN A 117 -12.46 14.00 -4.19
N PRO A 118 -13.44 13.68 -5.06
CA PRO A 118 -13.89 12.30 -5.23
C PRO A 118 -12.77 11.39 -5.74
N ILE A 119 -12.72 10.17 -5.22
CA ILE A 119 -11.81 9.11 -5.62
C ILE A 119 -12.65 8.03 -6.29
N ALA A 120 -12.43 7.78 -7.58
CA ALA A 120 -13.29 6.90 -8.38
C ALA A 120 -14.79 7.28 -8.33
N GLY A 121 -15.11 8.56 -8.17
CA GLY A 121 -16.50 9.03 -8.00
C GLY A 121 -17.09 8.83 -6.60
N LEU A 122 -16.31 8.34 -5.63
CA LEU A 122 -16.70 8.17 -4.23
C LEU A 122 -16.06 9.25 -3.35
N CYS A 123 -16.81 9.77 -2.39
CA CYS A 123 -16.31 10.81 -1.49
C CYS A 123 -15.63 10.25 -0.24
N PRO A 124 -14.37 10.64 0.06
CA PRO A 124 -13.69 10.17 1.24
C PRO A 124 -14.30 10.67 2.54
N ARG A 125 -14.44 9.75 3.50
CA ARG A 125 -14.99 9.96 4.85
C ARG A 125 -14.10 9.27 5.88
N ASP A 126 -14.23 9.70 7.13
CA ASP A 126 -13.55 9.10 8.27
C ASP A 126 -12.04 8.94 8.03
N ILE A 127 -11.45 9.96 7.43
CA ILE A 127 -10.04 9.98 7.03
C ILE A 127 -9.18 9.92 8.29
N ILE A 128 -8.30 8.92 8.36
CA ILE A 128 -7.35 8.75 9.46
C ILE A 128 -5.93 8.55 8.92
N ALA A 129 -4.96 9.13 9.62
CA ALA A 129 -3.56 8.80 9.46
C ALA A 129 -3.22 7.57 10.29
N TYR A 130 -2.67 6.53 9.67
CA TYR A 130 -2.25 5.30 10.31
C TYR A 130 -0.74 5.08 10.11
N ALA A 131 -0.01 4.85 11.20
CA ALA A 131 1.43 4.62 11.15
C ALA A 131 1.72 3.15 10.83
N TRP A 132 2.20 2.89 9.62
CA TRP A 132 2.50 1.55 9.14
C TRP A 132 3.82 1.48 8.35
N PRO A 133 4.72 0.54 8.68
CA PRO A 133 4.60 -0.55 9.67
C PRO A 133 4.54 -0.06 11.13
N ALA A 134 3.93 -0.84 12.04
CA ALA A 134 3.72 -0.44 13.44
C ALA A 134 4.97 -0.58 14.33
N ARG A 135 5.85 -1.56 14.08
CA ARG A 135 7.10 -1.77 14.83
C ARG A 135 8.27 -2.03 13.87
N THR A 136 9.48 -1.70 14.30
CA THR A 136 10.81 -2.09 13.76
C THR A 136 11.53 -1.25 12.71
N ALA A 137 10.97 -0.17 12.16
CA ALA A 137 11.77 0.71 11.31
C ALA A 137 12.52 1.78 12.14
N LEU A 138 13.45 1.34 13.00
CA LEU A 138 14.42 2.20 13.71
C LEU A 138 15.06 3.14 12.68
N GLY A 139 14.76 4.44 12.77
CA GLY A 139 15.36 5.48 11.92
C GLY A 139 14.54 5.94 10.69
N THR A 140 13.33 5.41 10.45
CA THR A 140 12.48 5.94 9.37
C THR A 140 11.53 7.06 9.87
N PRO A 141 11.46 8.22 9.20
CA PRO A 141 10.57 9.31 9.57
C PRO A 141 9.09 8.89 9.59
N LEU A 142 8.30 9.39 10.54
CA LEU A 142 6.86 9.10 10.64
C LEU A 142 6.11 9.41 9.33
N ALA A 143 6.46 10.50 8.65
CA ALA A 143 5.87 10.88 7.36
C ALA A 143 6.04 9.79 6.29
N SER A 144 7.19 9.09 6.28
CA SER A 144 7.43 7.95 5.39
C SER A 144 6.73 6.65 5.82
N ARG A 145 5.96 6.67 6.92
CA ARG A 145 5.19 5.55 7.46
C ARG A 145 3.70 5.87 7.55
N THR A 146 3.28 7.06 7.18
CA THR A 146 1.87 7.42 7.21
C THR A 146 1.17 6.79 6.02
N VAL A 147 0.23 5.91 6.32
CA VAL A 147 -0.79 5.42 5.39
C VAL A 147 -2.10 6.10 5.77
N TRP A 148 -2.73 6.74 4.81
CA TRP A 148 -4.04 7.31 4.97
C TRP A 148 -5.09 6.25 4.67
N LEU A 149 -6.00 6.07 5.62
CA LEU A 149 -7.17 5.22 5.47
C LEU A 149 -8.41 6.12 5.42
N ALA A 150 -9.36 5.80 4.54
CA ALA A 150 -10.66 6.46 4.50
C ALA A 150 -11.75 5.47 4.10
N VAL A 151 -12.98 5.75 4.51
CA VAL A 151 -14.17 5.08 3.98
C VAL A 151 -14.60 5.82 2.72
N LEU A 152 -14.80 5.08 1.63
CA LEU A 152 -15.36 5.55 0.37
C LEU A 152 -16.75 4.91 0.22
N PRO A 153 -17.79 5.49 0.80
CA PRO A 153 -19.10 4.88 0.88
C PRO A 153 -19.82 4.94 -0.46
N GLY A 154 -20.41 3.81 -0.86
CA GLY A 154 -21.19 3.71 -2.09
C GLY A 154 -22.61 4.26 -1.95
N ARG A 155 -23.35 4.25 -3.06
CA ARG A 155 -24.75 4.70 -3.15
C ARG A 155 -25.71 3.92 -2.27
N ALA A 156 -25.36 2.69 -1.88
CA ALA A 156 -26.13 1.92 -0.90
C ALA A 156 -26.17 2.59 0.49
N SER A 157 -25.27 3.54 0.76
CA SER A 157 -25.24 4.33 1.98
C SER A 157 -25.97 5.68 1.77
N PRO A 158 -27.14 5.93 2.37
CA PRO A 158 -28.05 7.03 1.99
C PRO A 158 -27.58 8.44 2.36
N ALA A 159 -26.41 8.61 2.96
CA ALA A 159 -26.05 9.84 3.66
C ALA A 159 -25.10 10.79 2.90
N ILE A 160 -24.69 10.49 1.65
CA ILE A 160 -23.46 11.08 1.11
C ILE A 160 -23.66 11.70 -0.26
N THR A 161 -23.71 13.03 -0.27
CA THR A 161 -23.50 13.86 -1.45
C THR A 161 -22.09 14.41 -1.40
N CYS A 162 -21.32 14.20 -2.46
CA CYS A 162 -20.07 14.92 -2.64
C CYS A 162 -20.36 16.42 -2.73
N PRO A 163 -19.53 17.31 -2.16
CA PRO A 163 -19.61 18.72 -2.50
C PRO A 163 -19.47 18.84 -4.02
N ALA A 164 -20.40 19.58 -4.65
CA ALA A 164 -20.31 19.86 -6.08
C ALA A 164 -19.01 20.64 -6.37
N PRO A 165 -18.30 20.33 -7.46
CA PRO A 165 -17.10 21.06 -7.86
C PRO A 165 -17.38 22.55 -8.15
#